data_AF-A0A954RWB6-F1
#
_entry.id   AF-A0A954RWB6-F1
#
_cell.length_a   1.000
_cell.length_b   1.000
_cell.length_c   1.000
_cell.angle_alpha   90.00
_cell.angle_beta   90.00
_cell.angle_gamma   90.00
#
_symmetry.space_group_name_H-M   'P 1'
#
loop_
_entity.id
_entity.type
_entity.pdbx_description
1 polymer ?
#
loop_
_entity_poly.entity_id
_entity_poly.type
_entity_poly.pdbx_seq_one_letter_code
_entity_poly.pdbx_strand_id
1 'polypeptide(L)' 'MAKKNKKAETVFLVCEETGDYNYALRRKPGGEKLRLKKYCPRLRRHTLHVEKKK' A
#
# COMPACT_ATOMS: atom_id res chain seq x y z
N MET A 1 11.27 8.72 -29.79
CA MET A 1 11.76 8.11 -28.53
C MET A 1 10.55 7.70 -27.68
N ALA A 2 10.18 6.42 -27.70
CA ALA A 2 9.02 5.94 -26.95
C ALA A 2 9.30 6.07 -25.44
N LYS A 3 8.52 6.91 -24.73
CA LYS A 3 8.55 7.01 -23.27
C LYS A 3 8.27 5.61 -22.71
N LYS A 4 9.32 4.92 -22.27
CA LYS A 4 9.26 3.63 -21.57
C LYS A 4 8.41 3.86 -20.32
N ASN A 5 7.13 3.51 -20.41
CA ASN A 5 6.16 3.77 -19.35
C ASN A 5 6.66 3.01 -18.11
N LYS A 6 7.12 3.75 -17.08
CA LYS A 6 7.66 3.16 -15.85
C LYS A 6 6.61 2.19 -15.31
N LYS A 7 6.94 0.89 -15.28
CA LYS A 7 6.03 -0.17 -14.84
C LYS A 7 5.50 0.19 -13.45
N ALA A 8 4.18 0.26 -13.31
CA ALA A 8 3.57 0.50 -12.00
C ALA A 8 3.88 -0.71 -11.10
N GLU A 9 4.49 -0.45 -9.94
CA GLU A 9 4.74 -1.46 -8.92
C GLU A 9 3.42 -1.74 -8.19
N THR A 10 3.13 -3.02 -7.97
CA THR A 10 2.00 -3.42 -7.12
C THR A 10 2.50 -3.47 -5.69
N VAL A 11 1.85 -2.70 -4.84
CA VAL A 11 2.17 -2.49 -3.44
C VAL A 11 1.02 -3.00 -2.61
N PHE A 12 1.32 -3.63 -1.47
CA PHE A 12 0.30 -4.03 -0.52
C PHE A 12 0.35 -3.14 0.72
N LEU A 13 -0.80 -2.68 1.20
CA LEU A 13 -0.93 -1.97 2.46
C LEU A 13 -1.25 -2.98 3.56
N VAL A 14 -0.32 -3.13 4.49
CA VAL A 14 -0.41 -4.04 5.63
C VAL A 14 -0.81 -3.26 6.86
N CYS A 15 -1.83 -3.73 7.57
CA CYS A 15 -2.24 -3.16 8.85
C CYS A 15 -1.14 -3.36 9.91
N GLU A 16 -0.71 -2.31 10.59
CA GLU A 16 0.34 -2.36 11.61
C GLU A 16 -0.11 -3.13 12.87
N GLU A 17 -1.40 -3.08 13.20
CA GLU A 17 -1.96 -3.74 14.39
C GLU A 17 -2.30 -5.22 14.17
N THR A 18 -2.78 -5.58 12.98
CA THR A 18 -3.26 -6.96 12.72
C THR A 18 -2.36 -7.76 11.79
N GLY A 19 -1.44 -7.10 11.09
CA GLY A 19 -0.55 -7.74 10.12
C GLY A 19 -1.24 -8.21 8.84
N ASP A 20 -2.54 -7.94 8.67
CA ASP A 20 -3.28 -8.37 7.47
C ASP A 20 -2.98 -7.48 6.26
N TYR A 21 -2.96 -8.12 5.08
CA TYR A 21 -2.88 -7.47 3.78
C TYR A 21 -4.28 -7.00 3.36
N ASN A 22 -4.66 -5.78 3.73
CA ASN A 22 -6.02 -5.28 3.51
C ASN A 22 -6.22 -4.64 2.12
N TYR A 23 -5.19 -3.99 1.55
CA TYR A 23 -5.34 -3.28 0.28
C TYR A 23 -4.16 -3.54 -0.66
N ALA A 24 -4.46 -3.65 -1.95
CA ALA A 24 -3.47 -3.66 -3.03
C ALA A 24 -3.59 -2.35 -3.83
N LEU A 25 -2.49 -1.65 -4.01
CA LEU A 25 -2.39 -0.41 -4.78
C LEU A 25 -1.36 -0.59 -5.91
N ARG A 26 -1.66 -0.10 -7.11
CA ARG A 26 -0.67 0.03 -8.17
C ARG A 26 -0.12 1.46 -8.16
N ARG A 27 1.17 1.63 -7.88
CA ARG A 27 1.83 2.94 -7.79
C ARG A 27 2.99 3.02 -8.77
N LYS A 28 3.25 4.23 -9.30
CA LYS A 28 4.46 4.47 -10.09
C LYS A 28 5.70 4.40 -9.18
N PRO A 29 6.81 3.79 -9.63
CA PRO A 29 8.04 3.71 -8.86
C PRO A 29 8.66 5.09 -8.67
N GLY A 30 9.08 5.41 -7.44
CA GLY A 30 9.73 6.67 -7.08
C GLY A 30 9.06 7.47 -5.96
N GLY A 31 8.05 6.91 -5.29
CA GLY A 31 7.39 7.57 -4.15
C GLY A 31 7.82 7.00 -2.79
N GLU A 32 7.88 7.87 -1.77
CA GLU A 32 8.14 7.51 -0.37
C GLU A 32 7.13 6.49 0.18
N LYS A 33 7.55 5.71 1.18
CA LYS A 33 6.72 4.69 1.85
C LYS A 33 5.37 5.29 2.28
N LEU A 34 4.27 4.84 1.70
CA LEU A 34 2.95 5.28 2.10
C LEU A 34 2.59 4.74 3.50
N ARG A 35 2.23 5.63 4.42
CA ARG A 35 1.55 5.28 5.67
C ARG A 35 0.17 5.91 5.65
N LEU A 36 -0.88 5.10 5.59
CA LEU A 36 -2.26 5.58 5.49
C LEU A 36 -3.10 5.07 6.66
N LYS A 37 -3.95 5.94 7.22
CA LYS A 37 -5.01 5.50 8.12
C LYS A 37 -6.16 4.95 7.28
N LYS A 38 -6.36 3.63 7.31
CA LYS A 38 -7.45 2.94 6.62
C LYS A 38 -8.26 2.13 7.61
N TYR A 39 -9.51 1.88 7.24
CA TYR A 39 -10.40 1.07 8.06
C TYR A 39 -9.93 -0.39 8.06
N CYS A 40 -9.68 -0.97 9.24
CA CYS A 40 -9.40 -2.38 9.38
C CYS A 40 -10.70 -3.11 9.77
N PRO A 41 -11.23 -4.02 8.92
CA PRO A 41 -12.49 -4.72 9.18
C PRO A 41 -12.44 -5.62 10.42
N ARG A 42 -11.24 -6.12 10.79
CA ARG A 42 -11.07 -6.99 11.96
C ARG A 42 -11.24 -6.25 13.28
N LEU A 43 -10.67 -5.05 13.39
CA LEU A 43 -10.72 -4.23 14.60
C LEU A 43 -11.88 -3.24 14.59
N ARG A 44 -12.60 -3.12 13.47
CA ARG A 44 -13.71 -2.18 13.24
C ARG A 44 -13.34 -0.71 13.53
N ARG A 45 -12.09 -0.34 13.30
CA ARG A 45 -11.57 1.02 13.49
C ARG A 45 -10.54 1.37 12.41
N HIS A 46 -10.24 2.66 12.29
CA HIS A 46 -9.19 3.14 11.40
C HIS A 46 -7.81 2.94 12.04
N THR A 47 -6.99 2.10 11.42
CA THR A 47 -5.64 1.78 11.89
C THR A 47 -4.60 2.22 10.85
N LEU A 48 -3.35 2.29 11.29
CA LEU A 48 -2.24 2.59 10.41
C LEU A 48 -1.94 1.41 9.50
N HIS A 49 -1.87 1.67 8.20
CA HIS A 49 -1.50 0.72 7.18
C HIS A 49 -0.22 1.19 6.49
N VAL A 50 0.76 0.29 6.41
CA VAL A 50 2.09 0.55 5.86
C VAL A 50 2.24 -0.13 4.50
N GLU A 51 2.78 0.60 3.53
CA GLU A 51 3.13 0.04 2.22
C GLU A 51 4.28 -0.97 2.35
N LYS A 52 4.01 -2.20 1.91
CA LYS A 52 4.95 -3.29 1.75
C LYS A 52 5.03 -3.65 0.28
N LYS A 53 6.23 -3.49 -0.28
CA LYS A 53 6.54 -3.94 -1.65
C LYS A 53 6.80 -5.44 -1.62
N LYS A 54 6.43 -6.14 -2.69
CA LYS A 54 6.96 -7.48 -2.96
C LYS A 54 8.33 -7.36 -3.62
#